data_AF-A0A7C2Q519-F1
#
_entry.id   AF-A0A7C2Q519-F1
#
_cell.length_a   1.000
_cell.length_b   1.000
_cell.length_c   1.000
_cell.angle_alpha   90.00
_cell.angle_beta   90.00
_cell.angle_gamma   90.00
#
_symmetry.space_group_name_H-M   'P 1'
#
loop_
_entity.id
_entity.type
_entity.pdbx_description
1 polymer ?
#
loop_
_entity_poly.entity_id
_entity_poly.type
_entity_poly.pdbx_seq_one_letter_code
_entity_poly.pdbx_strand_id
1 'polypeptide(L)'
;MRWGIVFLTGAGIALAPIPEGIARPSWHLLAIFLATIVGLIAQPMPGGAVVLLGVLALAVTGTMPVGEALSGYADPIVWLVLAAF
;
A
#
# COMPACT_ATOMS: atom_id res chain seq x y z
N MET A 1 14.89 13.32 -1.66
CA MET A 1 15.61 12.11 -1.23
C MET A 1 14.67 11.06 -0.61
N ARG A 2 13.81 11.39 0.37
CA ARG A 2 12.93 10.42 1.07
C ARG A 2 12.00 9.62 0.14
N TRP A 3 11.41 10.25 -0.87
CA TRP A 3 10.61 9.60 -1.92
C TRP A 3 11.37 8.55 -2.73
N GLY A 4 12.69 8.72 -2.90
CA GLY A 4 13.51 7.81 -3.69
C GLY A 4 13.46 6.40 -3.10
N ILE A 5 13.58 6.27 -1.78
CA ILE A 5 13.55 4.96 -1.09
C ILE A 5 12.20 4.28 -1.28
N VAL A 6 11.10 5.03 -1.17
CA VAL A 6 9.73 4.53 -1.34
C VAL A 6 9.52 3.93 -2.73
N PHE A 7 9.87 4.70 -3.76
CA PHE A 7 9.73 4.24 -5.15
C PHE A 7 10.71 3.10 -5.47
N LEU A 8 11.94 3.17 -4.95
CA LEU A 8 12.93 2.10 -5.14
C LEU A 8 12.46 0.78 -4.54
N THR A 9 11.87 0.80 -3.33
CA THR A 9 11.34 -0.42 -2.72
C THR A 9 10.17 -0.99 -3.52
N GLY A 10 9.18 -0.15 -3.87
CA GLY A 10 8.03 -0.60 -4.65
C GLY A 10 8.40 -1.12 -6.04
N ALA A 11 9.20 -0.35 -6.79
CA ALA A 11 9.64 -0.73 -8.13
C ALA A 11 10.59 -1.94 -8.10
N GLY A 12 11.50 -2.01 -7.12
CA GLY A 12 12.42 -3.12 -6.97
C GLY A 12 11.69 -4.45 -6.77
N ILE A 13 10.65 -4.47 -5.95
CA ILE A 13 9.83 -5.68 -5.75
C ILE A 13 8.97 -5.94 -6.99
N ALA A 14 8.27 -4.94 -7.52
CA ALA A 14 7.37 -5.12 -8.65
C ALA A 14 8.07 -5.61 -9.93
N LEU A 15 9.35 -5.25 -10.12
CA LEU A 15 10.16 -5.67 -11.27
C LEU A 15 10.99 -6.93 -11.02
N ALA A 16 11.14 -7.36 -9.77
CA ALA A 16 11.82 -8.60 -9.43
C ALA A 16 11.04 -9.82 -9.96
N PRO A 17 11.74 -10.92 -10.27
CA PRO A 17 11.09 -12.14 -10.76
C PRO A 17 10.12 -12.69 -9.71
N ILE A 18 8.91 -13.01 -10.16
CA ILE A 18 7.84 -13.54 -9.31
C ILE A 18 8.23 -14.97 -8.88
N PRO A 19 8.27 -15.27 -7.57
CA PRO A 19 8.52 -16.62 -7.09
C PRO A 19 7.47 -17.63 -7.60
N GLU A 20 7.90 -18.86 -7.83
CA GLU A 20 6.98 -19.93 -8.23
C GLU A 20 5.87 -20.13 -7.19
N GLY A 21 4.64 -20.29 -7.65
CA GLY A 21 3.46 -20.47 -6.78
C GLY A 21 2.81 -19.17 -6.29
N ILE A 22 3.35 -17.99 -6.62
CA ILE A 22 2.72 -16.69 -6.27
C ILE A 22 1.97 -16.12 -7.47
N ALA A 23 0.71 -15.74 -7.25
CA ALA A 23 -0.09 -15.04 -8.25
C ALA A 23 0.46 -13.62 -8.49
N ARG A 24 0.49 -13.18 -9.76
CA ARG A 24 0.98 -11.85 -10.14
C ARG A 24 0.30 -10.70 -9.37
N PRO A 25 -1.03 -10.67 -9.17
CA PRO A 25 -1.68 -9.61 -8.38
C PRO A 25 -1.18 -9.57 -6.93
N SER A 26 -0.94 -10.73 -6.30
CA SER A 26 -0.41 -10.82 -4.94
C SER A 26 1.02 -10.28 -4.83
N TRP A 27 1.85 -10.50 -5.85
CA TRP A 27 3.21 -9.95 -5.90
C TRP A 27 3.22 -8.42 -5.99
N HIS A 28 2.35 -7.85 -6.83
CA HIS A 28 2.22 -6.39 -6.93
C HIS A 28 1.59 -5.78 -5.67
N LEU A 29 0.65 -6.47 -5.03
CA LEU A 29 0.09 -6.05 -3.74
C LEU A 29 1.18 -5.98 -2.66
N LEU A 30 2.07 -6.98 -2.60
CA LEU A 30 3.23 -6.97 -1.71
C LEU A 30 4.14 -5.77 -1.98
N ALA A 31 4.42 -5.48 -3.26
CA ALA A 31 5.25 -4.35 -3.65
C ALA A 31 4.67 -3.01 -3.17
N ILE A 32 3.36 -2.80 -3.35
CA ILE A 32 2.66 -1.59 -2.92
C ILE A 32 2.59 -1.50 -1.40
N PHE A 33 2.32 -2.61 -0.72
CA PHE A 33 2.27 -2.66 0.74
C PHE A 33 3.61 -2.27 1.36
N LEU A 34 4.71 -2.88 0.89
CA LEU A 34 6.05 -2.56 1.39
C LEU A 34 6.47 -1.14 1.04
N ALA A 35 6.17 -0.65 -0.17
CA ALA A 35 6.37 0.75 -0.50
C ALA A 35 5.62 1.69 0.44
N THR A 36 4.37 1.35 0.80
CA THR A 36 3.55 2.15 1.73
C THR A 36 4.15 2.14 3.14
N ILE A 37 4.60 0.99 3.67
CA ILE A 37 5.29 0.90 4.96
C ILE A 37 6.56 1.75 4.97
N VAL A 38 7.39 1.60 3.93
CA VAL A 38 8.62 2.39 3.81
C VAL A 38 8.29 3.87 3.69
N GLY A 39 7.22 4.24 3.02
CA GLY A 39 6.70 5.61 2.98
C GLY A 39 6.28 6.13 4.35
N LEU A 40 5.62 5.30 5.17
CA LEU A 40 5.21 5.67 6.52
C LEU A 40 6.41 5.84 7.47
N ILE A 41 7.47 5.05 7.30
CA ILE A 41 8.71 5.17 8.08
C ILE A 41 9.54 6.38 7.59
N ALA A 42 9.72 6.47 6.29
CA ALA A 42 10.48 7.55 5.67
C ALA A 42 9.74 8.88 5.73
N GLN A 43 8.46 8.92 6.09
CA GLN A 43 7.58 10.09 6.23
C GLN A 43 7.86 11.22 5.22
N PRO A 44 7.83 10.96 3.89
CA PRO A 44 8.04 12.03 2.92
C PRO A 44 6.91 13.07 2.95
N MET A 45 5.75 12.69 3.49
CA MET A 45 4.52 13.46 3.65
C MET A 45 3.78 13.00 4.91
N PRO A 46 2.69 13.68 5.34
CA PRO A 46 1.83 13.20 6.42
C PRO A 46 1.36 11.76 6.18
N GLY A 47 1.36 10.94 7.24
CA GLY A 47 1.14 9.49 7.12
C GLY A 47 -0.16 9.13 6.41
N GLY A 48 -1.26 9.84 6.69
CA GLY A 48 -2.53 9.62 6.00
C GLY A 48 -2.46 9.81 4.48
N ALA A 49 -1.69 10.81 4.02
CA ALA A 49 -1.51 11.04 2.59
C ALA A 49 -0.69 9.92 1.93
N VAL A 50 0.31 9.37 2.64
CA VAL A 50 1.08 8.20 2.14
C VAL A 50 0.17 6.97 2.00
N VAL A 51 -0.70 6.70 2.98
CA VAL A 51 -1.66 5.59 2.92
C VAL A 51 -2.61 5.77 1.74
N LEU A 52 -3.18 6.96 1.55
CA LEU A 52 -4.08 7.25 0.42
C LEU A 52 -3.39 7.08 -0.93
N LEU A 53 -2.10 7.42 -1.03
CA LEU A 53 -1.32 7.17 -2.24
C LEU A 53 -1.07 5.68 -2.48
N GLY A 54 -0.93 4.89 -1.41
CA GLY A 54 -0.90 3.42 -1.50
C GLY A 54 -2.23 2.86 -2.04
N VAL A 55 -3.37 3.34 -1.53
CA VAL A 55 -4.71 2.96 -2.03
C VAL A 55 -4.89 3.38 -3.50
N LEU A 56 -4.45 4.59 -3.86
CA LEU A 56 -4.45 5.05 -5.25
C LEU A 56 -3.58 4.14 -6.13
N ALA A 57 -2.40 3.74 -5.66
CA ALA A 57 -1.53 2.83 -6.39
C ALA A 57 -2.22 1.47 -6.65
N LEU A 58 -2.94 0.90 -5.66
CA LEU A 58 -3.73 -0.32 -5.84
C LEU A 58 -4.80 -0.14 -6.93
N ALA A 59 -5.50 0.99 -6.91
CA ALA A 59 -6.54 1.29 -7.90
C ALA A 59 -5.98 1.48 -9.32
N VAL A 60 -4.86 2.21 -9.46
CA VAL A 60 -4.22 2.49 -10.76
C VAL A 60 -3.57 1.25 -11.36
N THR A 61 -2.97 0.39 -10.53
CA THR A 61 -2.33 -0.85 -10.98
C THR A 61 -3.31 -2.00 -11.18
N GLY A 62 -4.55 -1.85 -10.71
CA GLY A 62 -5.59 -2.89 -10.81
C GLY A 62 -5.22 -4.16 -10.05
N THR A 63 -4.41 -4.06 -8.99
CA THR A 63 -3.99 -5.23 -8.20
C THR A 63 -5.15 -5.89 -7.47
N MET A 64 -6.18 -5.11 -7.12
CA MET A 64 -7.40 -5.61 -6.52
C MET A 64 -8.57 -4.67 -6.81
N PRO A 65 -9.83 -5.13 -6.68
CA PRO A 65 -11.00 -4.26 -6.82
C PRO A 65 -10.96 -3.09 -5.84
N VAL A 66 -11.31 -1.89 -6.31
CA VAL A 66 -11.29 -0.67 -5.48
C VAL A 66 -12.19 -0.80 -4.24
N GLY A 67 -13.32 -1.50 -4.37
CA GLY A 67 -14.20 -1.77 -3.23
C GLY A 67 -13.53 -2.59 -2.13
N GLU A 68 -12.68 -3.56 -2.49
CA GLU A 68 -11.89 -4.33 -1.52
C GLU A 68 -10.75 -3.49 -0.93
N ALA A 69 -10.10 -2.65 -1.73
CA ALA A 69 -9.05 -1.76 -1.23
C ALA A 69 -9.58 -0.74 -0.19
N LEU A 70 -10.84 -0.32 -0.34
CA LEU A 70 -11.49 0.63 0.57
C LEU A 70 -12.22 -0.04 1.74
N SER A 71 -12.39 -1.36 1.75
CA SER A 71 -13.19 -2.04 2.78
C SER A 71 -12.62 -1.85 4.18
N GLY A 72 -11.30 -1.66 4.32
CA GLY A 72 -10.64 -1.36 5.60
C GLY A 72 -11.09 -0.05 6.23
N TYR A 73 -11.60 0.92 5.45
CA TYR A 73 -12.17 2.16 5.98
C TYR A 73 -13.59 1.96 6.52
N ALA A 74 -14.25 0.85 6.18
CA ALA A 74 -15.56 0.48 6.74
C ALA A 74 -15.41 -0.46 7.95
N ASP A 75 -14.19 -0.72 8.42
CA ASP A 75 -13.94 -1.63 9.52
C ASP A 75 -14.51 -1.08 10.84
N PRO A 76 -15.46 -1.79 11.48
CA PRO A 76 -16.13 -1.29 12.68
C PRO A 76 -15.17 -1.12 13.86
N ILE A 77 -14.09 -1.91 13.95
CA ILE A 77 -13.11 -1.78 15.03
C ILE A 77 -12.35 -0.45 14.89
N VAL A 78 -11.99 -0.06 13.66
CA VAL A 78 -11.34 1.25 13.41
C VAL A 78 -12.23 2.41 13.87
N TRP A 79 -13.53 2.35 13.58
CA TRP A 79 -14.48 3.38 14.00
C TRP A 79 -14.73 3.39 15.52
N LEU A 80 -14.72 2.23 16.17
CA LEU A 80 -14.83 2.16 17.63
C LEU A 80 -13.61 2.80 18.32
N VAL A 81 -12.40 2.62 17.78
CA VAL A 81 -11.20 3.29 18.30
C VAL A 81 -11.32 4.81 18.16
N LEU A 82 -11.79 5.32 17.02
CA LEU A 82 -12.00 6.75 16.80
C LEU A 82 -13.11 7.34 17.70
N ALA A 83 -14.13 6.56 18.06
CA ALA A 83 -15.18 7.02 18.97
C ALA A 83 -14.73 7.04 20.44
N ALA A 84 -13.72 6.25 20.80
CA ALA A 84 -13.24 6.10 22.17
C ALA A 84 -12.16 7.12 22.58
N PHE A 85 -11.46 7.71 21.61
CA PHE A 85 -10.33 8.64 21.81
C PHE A 85 -10.53 9.94 21.03
#